data_AF-A0A7C5LXS9-F1
#
_entry.id   AF-A0A7C5LXS9-F1
#
_cell.length_a   1.000
_cell.length_b   1.000
_cell.length_c   1.000
_cell.angle_alpha   90.00
_cell.angle_beta   90.00
_cell.angle_gamma   90.00
#
_symmetry.space_group_name_H-M   'P 1'
#
loop_
_entity.id
_entity.type
_entity.pdbx_description
1 polymer ?
#
loop_
_entity_poly.entity_id
_entity_poly.type
_entity_poly.pdbx_seq_one_letter_code
_entity_poly.pdbx_strand_id
1 'polypeptide(L)' 'MTGPGATILGCEGKALSPDEAAFFRDADPWGFILFSRNVD' A
#
# COMPACT_ATOMS: atom_id res chain seq x y z
N MET A 1 21.47 -5.87 -0.27
CA MET A 1 20.05 -5.85 0.09
C MET A 1 19.61 -4.40 0.09
N THR A 2 18.81 -3.99 -0.89
CA THR A 2 18.15 -2.68 -0.87
C THR A 2 17.01 -2.78 0.13
N GLY A 3 16.93 -1.83 1.06
CA GLY A 3 15.77 -1.72 1.95
C GLY A 3 14.53 -1.25 1.20
N PRO A 4 13.37 -1.22 1.87
CA PRO A 4 12.13 -0.71 1.28
C PRO A 4 12.31 0.73 0.77
N GLY A 5 11.54 1.07 -0.25
CA GLY A 5 11.47 2.42 -0.82
C GLY A 5 11.06 3.46 0.23
N ALA A 6 11.49 4.71 0.03
CA ALA A 6 11.20 5.83 0.94
C ALA A 6 9.79 6.42 0.72
N THR A 7 8.76 5.58 0.64
CA THR A 7 7.37 5.97 0.38
C THR A 7 6.40 5.41 1.41
N ILE A 8 5.32 6.17 1.65
CA ILE A 8 4.13 5.70 2.36
C ILE A 8 2.96 5.80 1.38
N LEU A 9 2.24 4.69 1.17
CA LEU A 9 1.14 4.59 0.21
C LEU A 9 -0.19 4.38 0.93
N GLY A 10 -1.31 4.75 0.31
CA GLY A 10 -2.65 4.54 0.87
C GLY A 10 -3.46 3.59 0.02
N CYS A 11 -4.35 2.81 0.66
CA CYS A 11 -5.25 1.89 -0.04
C CYS A 11 -6.50 2.63 -0.55
N GLU A 12 -7.00 2.23 -1.71
CA GLU A 12 -8.21 2.78 -2.30
C GLU A 12 -9.45 2.44 -1.46
N GLY A 13 -9.57 1.18 -1.01
CA GLY A 13 -10.72 0.66 -0.28
C GLY A 13 -10.36 -0.18 0.96
N LYS A 14 -11.32 -0.96 1.44
CA LYS A 14 -11.17 -1.84 2.62
C LYS A 14 -10.47 -3.17 2.32
N ALA A 15 -10.32 -3.49 1.04
CA ALA A 15 -9.63 -4.68 0.56
C ALA A 15 -8.85 -4.31 -0.71
N LEU A 16 -7.71 -4.96 -0.90
CA LEU A 16 -6.86 -4.73 -2.07
C LEU A 16 -7.45 -5.42 -3.31
N SER A 17 -7.46 -4.72 -4.43
CA SER A 17 -7.64 -5.36 -5.73
C SER A 17 -6.37 -6.14 -6.11
N PRO A 18 -6.44 -7.10 -7.04
CA PRO A 18 -5.25 -7.80 -7.54
C PRO A 18 -4.20 -6.83 -8.10
N ASP A 19 -4.63 -5.79 -8.82
CA ASP A 19 -3.74 -4.80 -9.44
C ASP A 19 -3.07 -3.91 -8.38
N GLU A 20 -3.83 -3.48 -7.37
CA GLU A 20 -3.30 -2.69 -6.24
C GLU A 20 -2.29 -3.51 -5.42
N ALA A 21 -2.57 -4.79 -5.19
CA ALA A 21 -1.65 -5.70 -4.52
C ALA A 21 -0.35 -5.94 -5.33
N ALA A 22 -0.45 -6.07 -6.66
CA ALA A 22 0.72 -6.18 -7.53
C ALA A 22 1.56 -4.89 -7.49
N PHE A 23 0.89 -3.74 -7.59
CA PHE A 23 1.55 -2.43 -7.51
C PHE A 23 2.30 -2.24 -6.19
N PHE A 24 1.69 -2.56 -5.04
CA PHE A 24 2.35 -2.43 -3.74
C PHE A 24 3.54 -3.37 -3.56
N ARG A 25 3.48 -4.57 -4.15
CA ARG A 25 4.62 -5.49 -4.16
C ARG A 25 5.79 -4.94 -4.97
N ASP A 26 5.51 -4.38 -6.14
CA ASP A 26 6.54 -3.85 -7.02
C ASP A 26 7.13 -2.52 -6.48
N ALA A 27 6.31 -1.71 -5.80
CA ALA A 27 6.72 -0.44 -5.22
C ALA A 27 7.54 -0.57 -3.93
N ASP A 28 7.40 -1.69 -3.20
CA ASP A 28 8.10 -2.01 -1.94
C ASP A 28 8.15 -0.81 -0.95
N PRO A 29 7.00 -0.25 -0.54
CA PRO A 29 6.98 0.97 0.28
C PRO A 29 7.49 0.70 1.69
N TRP A 30 7.93 1.77 2.37
CA TRP A 30 8.26 1.70 3.80
C TRP A 30 7.05 1.37 4.66
N GLY A 31 5.86 1.77 4.24
CA GLY A 31 4.62 1.43 4.92
C GLY A 31 3.36 1.98 4.25
N PHE A 32 2.24 1.85 4.95
CA PHE A 32 0.92 2.29 4.49
C PHE A 32 0.27 3.30 5.44
N ILE A 33 -0.50 4.23 4.88
CA ILE A 33 -1.36 5.15 5.62
C ILE A 33 -2.83 4.80 5.38
N LEU A 34 -3.60 4.66 6.46
CA LEU A 34 -5.02 4.37 6.40
C LEU A 34 -5.85 5.64 6.63
N PHE A 35 -6.96 5.73 5.91
CA PHE A 35 -7.98 6.77 6.04
C PHE A 35 -9.30 6.18 6.54
N SER A 36 -10.27 7.04 6.87
CA SER A 36 -11.59 6.62 7.34
C SER A 36 -12.30 5.65 6.38
N ARG A 37 -12.07 5.76 5.06
CA ARG A 37 -12.64 4.82 4.06
C ARG A 37 -12.10 3.39 4.15
N ASN A 38 -10.99 3.18 4.84
CA ASN A 38 -10.32 1.88 4.93
C ASN A 38 -10.76 1.07 6.17
N VAL A 39 -11.69 1.58 6.99
CA VAL A 39 -12.14 0.95 8.24
C VAL A 39 -13.68 1.02 8.39
N ASP A 40 -14.25 0.10 9.17
CA ASP A 40 -15.67 0.04 9.58
C ASP A 40 -15.82 0.18 11.11
#